data_AF-A0AA41ERJ8-F1
#
_entry.id   AF-A0AA41ERJ8-F1
#
_cell.length_a   1.000
_cell.length_b   1.000
_cell.length_c   1.000
_cell.angle_alpha   90.00
_cell.angle_beta   90.00
_cell.angle_gamma   90.00
#
_symmetry.space_group_name_H-M   'P 1'
#
loop_
_entity.id
_entity.type
_entity.pdbx_description
1 polymer ?
#
loop_
_entity_poly.entity_id
_entity_poly.type
_entity_poly.pdbx_seq_one_letter_code
_entity_poly.pdbx_strand_id
1 'polypeptide(L)'
;MKRSTIRTVEDILRDYPKIDKLIKAREEELRHPIKQEDDNVGGGRSSMIGDSVTTVLIKLEEDGPLNLLKRKKNAVQECYASSDEDTQVIIKELYFKKRPRLSVEGIVANGLVNCSRSSAFLLKKEFIEKCAKMLGIY
;
A
#
# COMPACT_ATOMS: atom_id res chain seq x y z
N MET A 1 -12.50 17.90 4.17
CA MET A 1 -11.17 17.27 4.27
C MET A 1 -10.10 18.22 3.72
N LYS A 2 -8.93 18.32 4.36
CA LYS A 2 -7.83 19.18 3.88
C LYS A 2 -7.25 18.66 2.56
N ARG A 3 -6.80 19.56 1.69
CA ARG A 3 -6.19 19.20 0.38
C ARG A 3 -4.93 18.34 0.54
N SER A 4 -4.18 18.53 1.63
CA SER A 4 -3.02 17.70 1.96
C SER A 4 -3.43 16.25 2.21
N THR A 5 -4.45 16.00 3.03
CA THR A 5 -4.97 14.65 3.30
C THR A 5 -5.42 13.95 2.02
N ILE A 6 -6.14 14.66 1.14
CA ILE A 6 -6.56 14.11 -0.16
C ILE A 6 -5.34 13.64 -0.96
N ARG A 7 -4.31 14.49 -1.09
CA ARG A 7 -3.08 14.15 -1.81
C ARG A 7 -2.37 12.93 -1.21
N THR A 8 -2.25 12.87 0.11
CA THR A 8 -1.64 11.71 0.79
C THR A 8 -2.37 10.41 0.47
N VAL A 9 -3.72 10.42 0.46
CA VAL A 9 -4.50 9.25 0.09
C VAL A 9 -4.33 8.92 -1.40
N GLU A 10 -4.36 9.92 -2.29
CA GLU A 10 -4.11 9.70 -3.72
C GLU A 10 -2.74 9.07 -3.99
N ASP A 11 -1.70 9.47 -3.25
CA ASP A 11 -0.36 8.90 -3.37
C ASP A 11 -0.32 7.44 -2.87
N ILE A 12 -0.99 7.13 -1.75
CA ILE A 12 -1.14 5.75 -1.26
C ILE A 12 -1.85 4.87 -2.30
N LEU A 13 -2.89 5.38 -2.96
CA LEU A 13 -3.62 4.65 -4.00
C LEU A 13 -2.76 4.38 -5.25
N ARG A 14 -1.87 5.32 -5.63
CA ARG A 14 -0.92 5.12 -6.74
C ARG A 14 0.15 4.10 -6.43
N ASP A 15 0.57 4.03 -5.17
CA ASP A 15 1.57 3.07 -4.73
C ASP A 15 1.00 1.67 -4.49
N TYR A 16 -0.32 1.56 -4.26
CA TYR A 16 -1.01 0.29 -3.99
C TYR A 16 -0.57 -0.90 -4.85
N PRO A 17 -0.50 -0.80 -6.20
CA PRO A 17 -0.06 -1.93 -7.05
C PRO A 17 1.38 -2.39 -6.80
N LYS A 18 2.21 -1.55 -6.17
CA LYS A 18 3.60 -1.82 -5.83
C LYS A 18 3.78 -2.21 -4.37
N ILE A 19 2.79 -2.00 -3.50
CA ILE A 19 2.92 -2.24 -2.05
C ILE A 19 3.33 -3.68 -1.77
N ASP A 20 2.84 -4.67 -2.52
CA ASP A 20 3.24 -6.07 -2.34
C ASP A 20 4.73 -6.30 -2.59
N LYS A 21 5.29 -5.63 -3.60
CA LYS A 21 6.73 -5.69 -3.88
C LYS A 21 7.53 -5.00 -2.78
N LEU A 22 7.03 -3.89 -2.24
CA LEU A 22 7.66 -3.16 -1.15
C LEU A 22 7.64 -3.96 0.16
N ILE A 23 6.52 -4.61 0.47
CA ILE A 23 6.41 -5.54 1.60
C ILE A 23 7.44 -6.64 1.43
N LYS A 24 7.45 -7.34 0.29
CA LYS A 24 8.38 -8.45 0.07
C LYS A 24 9.86 -8.02 0.15
N ALA A 25 10.21 -6.89 -0.46
CA ALA A 25 11.57 -6.36 -0.38
C ALA A 25 11.97 -6.05 1.06
N ARG A 26 11.07 -5.45 1.84
CA ARG A 26 11.32 -5.16 3.26
C ARG A 26 11.44 -6.42 4.11
N GLU A 27 10.63 -7.44 3.83
CA GLU A 27 10.73 -8.75 4.48
C GLU A 27 12.05 -9.46 4.17
N GLU A 28 12.56 -9.35 2.94
CA GLU A 28 13.87 -9.87 2.53
C GLU A 28 15.02 -9.12 3.23
N GLU A 29 14.96 -7.78 3.30
CA GLU A 29 15.93 -6.97 4.05
C GLU A 29 16.02 -7.37 5.53
N LEU A 30 14.87 -7.61 6.18
CA LEU A 30 14.82 -8.01 7.59
C LEU A 30 15.34 -9.45 7.82
N ARG A 31 15.18 -10.34 6.83
CA ARG A 31 15.70 -11.72 6.88
C ARG A 31 17.20 -11.80 6.63
N HIS A 32 17.75 -10.89 5.83
CA HIS A 32 19.16 -10.85 5.47
C HIS A 32 19.81 -9.54 5.96
N PRO A 33 19.91 -9.32 7.29
CA PRO A 33 20.63 -8.17 7.80
C PRO A 33 22.08 -8.25 7.30
N ILE A 34 22.54 -7.19 6.65
CA ILE A 34 23.93 -7.07 6.18
C ILE A 34 24.83 -7.26 7.41
N LYS A 35 25.49 -8.41 7.52
CA LYS A 35 26.61 -8.56 8.46
C LYS A 35 27.71 -7.65 7.93
N GLN A 36 28.09 -6.63 8.71
CA GLN A 36 29.44 -6.10 8.57
C GLN A 36 30.38 -7.29 8.82
N GLU A 37 31.20 -7.62 7.82
CA GLU A 37 32.32 -8.53 8.05
C GLU A 37 33.27 -7.81 9.00
N ASP A 38 33.12 -8.09 10.30
CA ASP A 38 34.10 -7.74 11.30
C ASP A 38 35.28 -8.68 11.09
N ASP A 39 36.37 -8.15 10.52
CA ASP A 39 37.65 -8.82 10.26
C ASP A 39 38.40 -9.17 11.57
N ASN A 40 37.67 -9.50 12.64
CA ASN A 40 38.24 -9.96 13.91
C ASN A 40 38.33 -11.48 13.98
N VAL A 41 39.49 -11.94 13.51
CA VAL A 41 40.13 -13.21 13.81
C VAL A 41 39.96 -13.61 15.29
N GLY A 42 39.42 -14.81 15.54
CA GLY A 42 39.70 -15.52 16.79
C GLY A 42 38.53 -16.26 17.44
N GLY A 43 38.37 -17.52 17.07
CA GLY A 43 38.07 -18.59 18.05
C GLY A 43 36.61 -18.79 18.49
N GLY A 44 35.93 -19.72 17.80
CA GLY A 44 35.11 -20.77 18.40
C GLY A 44 33.80 -20.39 19.11
N ARG A 45 32.66 -20.83 18.55
CA ARG A 45 31.71 -21.80 19.16
C ARG A 45 30.42 -21.92 18.34
N SER A 46 30.11 -23.17 18.03
CA SER A 46 28.79 -23.81 17.85
C SER A 46 27.53 -22.93 17.73
N SER A 47 26.93 -23.01 16.53
CA SER A 47 25.51 -22.89 16.15
C SER A 47 24.46 -22.70 17.26
N MET A 48 23.91 -21.47 17.35
CA MET A 48 22.53 -21.22 17.79
C MET A 48 21.67 -20.93 16.55
N ILE A 49 21.24 -21.99 15.86
CA ILE A 49 20.35 -21.86 14.69
C ILE A 49 18.91 -21.48 15.14
N GLY A 50 18.50 -21.88 16.35
CA GLY A 50 17.18 -21.57 16.92
C GLY A 50 16.92 -20.09 17.22
N ASP A 51 17.90 -19.38 17.77
CA ASP A 51 17.75 -17.95 18.14
C ASP A 51 17.65 -17.04 16.92
N SER A 52 18.25 -17.44 15.80
CA SER A 52 18.23 -16.62 14.58
C SER A 52 16.83 -16.50 13.99
N VAL A 53 16.05 -17.58 13.98
CA VAL A 53 14.70 -17.61 13.40
C VAL A 53 13.70 -16.85 14.28
N THR A 54 13.75 -17.04 15.60
CA THR A 54 12.89 -16.33 16.56
C THR A 54 13.18 -14.83 16.56
N THR A 55 14.47 -14.45 16.52
CA THR A 55 14.89 -13.04 16.42
C THR A 55 14.41 -12.38 15.12
N VAL A 56 14.45 -13.10 13.99
CA VAL A 56 13.91 -12.59 12.72
C VAL A 56 12.39 -12.43 12.76
N LEU A 57 11.68 -13.37 13.41
CA LEU A 57 10.23 -13.27 13.59
C LEU A 57 9.83 -12.04 14.42
N ILE A 58 10.51 -11.82 15.55
CA ILE A 58 10.27 -10.66 16.43
C ILE A 58 10.51 -9.36 15.66
N LYS A 59 11.63 -9.25 14.94
CA LYS A 59 11.96 -8.07 14.13
C LYS A 59 10.92 -7.79 13.04
N LEU A 60 10.34 -8.84 12.45
CA LEU A 60 9.32 -8.72 11.43
C LEU A 60 8.00 -8.16 11.99
N GLU A 61 7.64 -8.58 13.20
CA GLU A 61 6.43 -8.12 13.89
C GLU A 61 6.58 -6.69 14.43
N GLU A 62 7.77 -6.32 14.88
CA GLU A 62 8.07 -5.00 15.45
C GLU A 62 8.38 -3.91 14.40
N ASP A 63 8.64 -4.26 13.13
CA ASP A 63 8.98 -3.27 12.09
C ASP A 63 7.79 -2.34 11.78
N GLY A 64 7.85 -1.13 12.34
CA GLY A 64 6.87 -0.06 12.12
C GLY A 64 6.63 0.26 10.64
N PRO A 65 7.66 0.40 9.79
CA PRO A 65 7.50 0.62 8.36
C PRO A 65 6.74 -0.50 7.63
N LEU A 66 7.06 -1.77 7.89
CA LEU A 66 6.36 -2.92 7.32
C LEU A 66 4.89 -2.96 7.77
N ASN A 67 4.64 -2.72 9.06
CA ASN A 67 3.29 -2.65 9.61
C ASN A 67 2.48 -1.51 8.98
N LEU A 68 3.12 -0.37 8.71
CA LEU A 68 2.48 0.74 8.00
C LEU A 68 2.14 0.37 6.55
N LEU A 69 3.03 -0.31 5.83
CA LEU A 69 2.75 -0.80 4.46
C LEU A 69 1.58 -1.79 4.46
N LYS A 70 1.55 -2.74 5.40
CA LYS A 70 0.46 -3.70 5.58
C LYS A 70 -0.86 -2.99 5.89
N ARG A 71 -0.86 -2.01 6.80
CA ARG A 71 -2.04 -1.18 7.11
C ARG A 71 -2.55 -0.42 5.88
N LYS A 72 -1.66 0.22 5.13
CA LYS A 72 -2.01 0.92 3.88
C LYS A 72 -2.65 -0.01 2.86
N LYS A 73 -2.06 -1.19 2.65
CA LYS A 73 -2.60 -2.22 1.75
C LYS A 73 -4.00 -2.64 2.18
N ASN A 74 -4.15 -3.02 3.44
CA ASN A 74 -5.42 -3.52 3.97
C ASN A 74 -6.52 -2.45 3.85
N ALA A 75 -6.21 -1.21 4.20
CA ALA A 75 -7.18 -0.12 4.11
C ALA A 75 -7.69 0.09 2.68
N VAL A 76 -6.78 0.11 1.70
CA VAL A 76 -7.17 0.25 0.29
C VAL A 76 -7.95 -0.97 -0.21
N GLN A 77 -7.50 -2.17 0.16
CA GLN A 77 -8.14 -3.42 -0.27
C GLN A 77 -9.56 -3.55 0.28
N GLU A 78 -9.77 -3.26 1.56
CA GLU A 78 -11.09 -3.31 2.20
C GLU A 78 -12.03 -2.23 1.65
N CYS A 79 -11.53 -1.00 1.45
CA CYS A 79 -12.29 0.05 0.79
C CYS A 79 -12.68 -0.35 -0.64
N TYR A 80 -11.75 -0.91 -1.40
CA TYR A 80 -11.99 -1.33 -2.80
C TYR A 80 -12.99 -2.48 -2.88
N ALA A 81 -12.84 -3.52 -2.06
CA ALA A 81 -13.73 -4.68 -2.05
C ALA A 81 -15.16 -4.34 -1.61
N SER A 82 -15.33 -3.32 -0.76
CA SER A 82 -16.62 -2.86 -0.26
C SER A 82 -17.22 -1.71 -1.10
N SER A 83 -16.64 -1.38 -2.24
CA SER A 83 -17.12 -0.32 -3.13
C SER A 83 -17.88 -0.89 -4.33
N ASP A 84 -18.80 -0.09 -4.86
CA ASP A 84 -19.57 -0.44 -6.06
C ASP A 84 -18.68 -0.63 -7.30
N GLU A 85 -19.19 -1.36 -8.29
CA GLU A 85 -18.45 -1.71 -9.51
C GLU A 85 -17.96 -0.47 -10.27
N ASP A 86 -18.81 0.56 -10.43
CA ASP A 86 -18.41 1.83 -11.05
C ASP A 86 -17.25 2.50 -10.29
N THR A 87 -17.31 2.51 -8.95
CA THR A 87 -16.25 3.08 -8.11
C THR A 87 -14.95 2.31 -8.26
N GLN A 88 -15.02 0.98 -8.28
CA GLN A 88 -13.86 0.13 -8.51
C GLN A 88 -13.19 0.42 -9.86
N VAL A 89 -13.99 0.55 -10.94
CA VAL A 89 -13.47 0.89 -12.27
C VAL A 89 -12.80 2.27 -12.26
N ILE A 90 -13.44 3.28 -11.65
CA ILE A 90 -12.88 4.64 -11.54
C ILE A 90 -11.52 4.60 -10.84
N ILE A 91 -11.43 3.95 -9.67
CA ILE A 91 -10.19 3.92 -8.88
C ILE A 91 -9.09 3.13 -9.59
N LYS A 92 -9.44 2.00 -10.19
CA LYS A 92 -8.49 1.16 -10.94
C LYS A 92 -7.89 1.92 -12.13
N GLU A 93 -8.72 2.61 -12.90
CA GLU A 93 -8.29 3.34 -14.09
C GLU A 93 -7.43 4.56 -13.74
N LEU A 94 -7.80 5.28 -12.67
CA LEU A 94 -7.10 6.50 -12.25
C LEU A 94 -5.79 6.24 -11.50
N TYR A 95 -5.75 5.23 -10.64
CA TYR A 95 -4.64 5.07 -9.67
C TYR A 95 -3.86 3.77 -9.81
N PHE A 96 -4.51 2.65 -10.12
CA PHE A 96 -3.82 1.36 -10.15
C PHE A 96 -3.02 1.15 -11.43
N LYS A 97 -3.36 1.86 -12.51
CA LYS A 97 -2.56 1.85 -13.73
C LYS A 97 -1.25 2.63 -13.53
N LYS A 98 -0.14 2.01 -13.93
CA LYS A 98 1.20 2.64 -13.91
C LYS A 98 1.24 3.97 -14.67
N ARG A 99 0.43 4.11 -15.73
CA ARG A 99 0.30 5.33 -16.54
C ARG A 99 -1.19 5.56 -16.83
N PRO A 100 -1.93 6.24 -15.94
CA PRO A 100 -3.32 6.56 -16.21
C PRO A 100 -3.39 7.52 -17.41
N ARG A 101 -4.16 7.15 -18.43
CA ARG A 101 -4.34 7.96 -19.66
C ARG A 101 -5.67 8.72 -19.64
N LEU A 102 -6.62 8.25 -18.83
CA LEU A 102 -7.97 8.77 -18.77
C LEU A 102 -8.13 9.62 -17.53
N SER A 103 -8.82 10.76 -17.70
CA SER A 103 -9.38 11.54 -16.60
C SER A 103 -10.73 10.94 -16.18
N VAL A 104 -11.31 11.41 -15.07
CA VAL A 104 -12.69 11.05 -14.67
C VAL A 104 -13.66 11.27 -15.84
N GLU A 105 -13.49 12.37 -16.58
CA GLU A 105 -14.30 12.68 -17.75
C GLU A 105 -14.09 11.68 -18.88
N GLY A 106 -12.83 11.29 -19.14
CA GLY A 106 -12.50 10.28 -20.15
C GLY A 106 -13.06 8.90 -19.80
N ILE A 107 -13.17 8.56 -18.52
CA ILE A 107 -13.78 7.30 -18.07
C ILE A 107 -15.27 7.26 -18.43
N VAL A 108 -15.99 8.34 -18.11
CA VAL A 108 -17.42 8.46 -18.42
C VAL A 108 -17.66 8.57 -19.93
N ALA A 109 -16.87 9.37 -20.65
CA ALA A 109 -17.01 9.56 -22.09
C ALA A 109 -16.76 8.27 -22.90
N ASN A 110 -15.87 7.41 -22.41
CA ASN A 110 -15.60 6.10 -23.03
C ASN A 110 -16.61 5.01 -22.62
N GLY A 111 -17.61 5.34 -21.79
CA GLY A 111 -18.61 4.37 -21.34
C GLY A 111 -18.06 3.26 -20.44
N LEU A 112 -16.96 3.53 -19.71
CA LEU A 112 -16.38 2.56 -18.77
C LEU A 112 -17.19 2.40 -17.48
N VAL A 113 -18.06 3.37 -17.20
CA VAL A 113 -18.94 3.39 -16.02
C VAL A 113 -20.33 3.83 -16.43
N ASN A 114 -21.34 3.33 -15.73
CA ASN A 114 -22.75 3.62 -16.02
C ASN A 114 -23.27 4.82 -15.21
N CYS A 115 -22.40 5.78 -14.90
CA CYS A 115 -22.74 6.94 -14.08
C CYS A 115 -22.44 8.27 -14.76
N SER A 116 -23.16 9.31 -14.34
CA SER A 116 -22.95 10.67 -14.84
C SER A 116 -21.59 11.21 -14.44
N ARG A 117 -21.09 12.23 -15.15
CA ARG A 117 -19.86 12.96 -14.77
C ARG A 117 -19.87 13.39 -13.30
N SER A 118 -20.95 14.01 -12.85
CA SER A 118 -21.08 14.50 -11.47
C SER A 118 -21.04 13.35 -10.47
N SER A 119 -21.71 12.25 -10.78
CA SER A 119 -21.70 11.02 -9.97
C SER A 119 -20.30 10.43 -9.87
N ALA A 120 -19.56 10.36 -10.99
CA ALA A 120 -18.20 9.82 -10.99
C ALA A 120 -17.23 10.63 -10.09
N PHE A 121 -17.34 11.96 -10.10
CA PHE A 121 -16.57 12.82 -9.19
C PHE A 121 -16.97 12.63 -7.72
N LEU A 122 -18.26 12.42 -7.46
CA LEU A 122 -18.77 12.15 -6.11
C LEU A 122 -18.25 10.81 -5.58
N LEU A 123 -18.41 9.74 -6.36
CA LEU A 123 -17.91 8.39 -6.01
C LEU A 123 -16.41 8.40 -5.74
N LYS A 124 -15.63 9.08 -6.58
CA LYS A 124 -14.20 9.28 -6.35
C LYS A 124 -13.95 9.94 -4.98
N LYS A 125 -14.68 11.01 -4.66
CA LYS A 125 -14.50 11.75 -3.41
C LYS A 125 -14.86 10.90 -2.20
N GLU A 126 -16.00 10.22 -2.24
CA GLU A 126 -16.48 9.34 -1.17
C GLU A 126 -15.49 8.20 -0.91
N PHE A 127 -14.92 7.61 -1.97
CA PHE A 127 -13.88 6.60 -1.85
C PHE A 127 -12.63 7.13 -1.11
N ILE A 128 -12.14 8.30 -1.49
CA ILE A 128 -10.98 8.93 -0.83
C ILE A 128 -11.28 9.23 0.64
N GLU A 129 -12.48 9.71 0.95
CA GLU A 129 -12.90 9.96 2.34
C GLU A 129 -13.00 8.67 3.16
N LYS A 130 -13.52 7.58 2.56
CA LYS A 130 -13.57 6.24 3.19
C LYS A 130 -12.17 5.72 3.49
N CYS A 131 -11.24 5.83 2.53
CA CYS A 131 -9.84 5.47 2.74
C CYS A 131 -9.17 6.33 3.82
N ALA A 132 -9.41 7.64 3.84
CA ALA A 132 -8.84 8.54 4.85
C ALA A 132 -9.27 8.18 6.28
N LYS A 133 -10.56 7.85 6.46
CA LYS A 133 -11.12 7.39 7.74
C LYS A 133 -10.47 6.08 8.18
N MET A 134 -10.34 5.11 7.28
CA MET A 134 -9.74 3.81 7.58
C MET A 134 -8.24 3.90 7.89
N LEU A 135 -7.53 4.84 7.28
CA LEU A 135 -6.12 5.12 7.57
C LEU A 135 -5.92 5.99 8.83
N GLY A 136 -6.98 6.57 9.40
CA GLY A 136 -6.91 7.44 10.58
C GLY A 136 -6.30 8.81 10.31
N ILE A 137 -6.38 9.33 9.08
CA ILE A 137 -5.75 10.61 8.66
C ILE A 137 -6.83 11.68 8.33
N TYR A 138 -8.08 11.45 8.76
CA TYR A 138 -9.24 12.29 8.45
C TYR A 138 -9.22 13.64 9.16
#